data_AF-A0A415JP81-F1
#
_entry.id   AF-A0A415JP81-F1
#
_cell.length_a   1.000
_cell.length_b   1.000
_cell.length_c   1.000
_cell.angle_alpha   90.00
_cell.angle_beta   90.00
_cell.angle_gamma   90.00
#
_symmetry.space_group_name_H-M   'P 1'
#
loop_
_entity.id
_entity.type
_entity.pdbx_description
1 polymer ?
#
loop_
_entity_poly.entity_id
_entity_poly.type
_entity_poly.pdbx_seq_one_letter_code
_entity_poly.pdbx_strand_id
1 'polypeptide(L)' 'MKTSYNNLWKMLIDRNMQKKDLIDKLGISSTTIAKMGKGDKVSLDVLERICAYFDCNIGDKL' A
#
# COMPACT_ATOMS: atom_id res chain seq x y z
N MET A 1 -5.86 13.02 -10.24
CA MET A 1 -6.19 11.65 -9.82
C MET A 1 -5.90 11.50 -8.32
N LYS A 2 -6.92 11.18 -7.52
CA LYS A 2 -6.74 10.81 -6.10
C LYS A 2 -6.31 9.36 -6.08
N THR A 3 -5.03 9.08 -5.87
CA THR A 3 -4.53 7.72 -5.67
C THR A 3 -5.25 7.15 -4.45
N SER A 4 -6.27 6.34 -4.68
CA SER A 4 -7.16 5.85 -3.63
C SER A 4 -6.66 4.50 -3.16
N TYR A 5 -5.90 4.50 -2.07
CA TYR A 5 -5.39 3.27 -1.42
C TYR A 5 -6.50 2.46 -0.73
N ASN A 6 -7.78 2.83 -0.87
CA ASN A 6 -8.92 2.12 -0.31
C ASN A 6 -9.00 0.66 -0.77
N ASN A 7 -8.65 0.38 -2.04
CA ASN A 7 -8.60 -1.00 -2.52
C ASN A 7 -7.49 -1.80 -1.83
N LEU A 8 -6.33 -1.19 -1.59
CA LEU A 8 -5.25 -1.80 -0.81
C LEU A 8 -5.70 -2.09 0.64
N TRP A 9 -6.39 -1.14 1.28
CA TRP A 9 -6.96 -1.35 2.62
C TRP A 9 -7.98 -2.49 2.67
N LYS A 10 -8.81 -2.64 1.62
CA LYS A 10 -9.73 -3.77 1.51
C LYS A 10 -9.00 -5.10 1.34
N MET A 11 -7.95 -5.16 0.50
CA MET A 11 -7.13 -6.37 0.34
C MET A 11 -6.46 -6.80 1.63
N LEU A 12 -6.02 -5.83 2.45
CA LEU A 12 -5.46 -6.13 3.77
C LEU A 12 -6.50 -6.78 4.67
N ILE A 13 -7.73 -6.26 4.70
CA ILE A 13 -8.82 -6.84 5.49
C ILE A 13 -9.16 -8.25 4.98
N ASP A 14 -9.25 -8.42 3.66
CA ASP A 14 -9.53 -9.72 3.01
C ASP A 14 -8.49 -10.79 3.38
N ARG A 15 -7.21 -10.37 3.48
CA ARG A 15 -6.09 -11.25 3.88
C ARG A 15 -5.84 -11.28 5.40
N ASN A 16 -6.72 -10.69 6.21
CA ASN A 16 -6.59 -10.57 7.67
C ASN A 16 -5.22 -9.97 8.11
N MET A 17 -4.75 -8.97 7.37
CA MET A 17 -3.49 -8.27 7.61
C MET A 17 -3.75 -6.87 8.15
N GLN A 18 -2.89 -6.40 9.06
CA GLN A 18 -2.92 -5.02 9.53
C GLN A 18 -1.91 -4.14 8.79
N LYS A 19 -2.06 -2.83 8.94
CA LYS A 19 -1.09 -1.86 8.40
C LYS A 19 0.32 -2.07 8.96
N LYS A 20 0.43 -2.61 10.18
CA LYS A 20 1.71 -2.96 10.81
C LYS A 20 2.36 -4.17 10.15
N ASP A 21 1.58 -5.17 9.74
CA ASP A 21 2.12 -6.30 8.97
C ASP A 21 2.72 -5.84 7.66
N LEU A 22 2.13 -4.84 7.00
CA LEU A 22 2.72 -4.20 5.84
C LEU A 22 4.10 -3.59 6.12
N ILE A 23 4.25 -2.88 7.25
CA ILE A 23 5.52 -2.30 7.69
C ILE A 23 6.56 -3.41 7.90
N ASP A 24 6.15 -4.49 8.56
CA ASP A 24 7.03 -5.61 8.93
C ASP A 24 7.41 -6.47 7.71
N LYS A 25 6.43 -6.86 6.90
CA LYS A 25 6.60 -7.70 5.70
C LYS A 25 7.34 -6.99 4.56
N LEU A 26 7.05 -5.70 4.36
CA LEU A 26 7.63 -4.94 3.25
C LEU A 26 8.75 -3.99 3.69
N GLY A 27 9.04 -3.88 4.98
CA GLY A 27 10.05 -2.95 5.50
C GLY A 27 9.73 -1.49 5.21
N ILE A 28 8.44 -1.13 5.15
CA ILE A 28 7.99 0.24 4.83
C ILE A 28 7.89 1.04 6.11
N SER A 29 8.42 2.26 6.14
CA SER A 29 8.23 3.16 7.27
C SER A 29 6.75 3.44 7.57
N SER A 30 6.42 3.50 8.86
CA SER A 30 5.09 3.90 9.37
C SER A 30 4.62 5.25 8.84
N THR A 31 5.54 6.17 8.56
CA THR A 31 5.28 7.46 7.92
C THR A 31 4.70 7.30 6.51
N THR A 32 5.18 6.33 5.73
CA THR A 32 4.69 6.09 4.37
C THR A 32 3.28 5.50 4.39
N ILE A 33 3.00 4.58 5.33
CA ILE A 33 1.64 4.06 5.56
C ILE A 33 0.67 5.17 5.96
N ALA A 34 1.11 6.11 6.80
CA ALA A 34 0.31 7.28 7.18
C ALA A 34 0.01 8.19 5.97
N LYS A 35 0.99 8.41 5.09
CA LYS A 35 0.79 9.13 3.81
C LYS A 35 -0.23 8.43 2.93
N MET A 36 -0.13 7.10 2.74
CA MET A 36 -1.14 6.33 1.99
C MET A 36 -2.53 6.45 2.62
N GLY A 37 -2.62 6.42 3.95
CA GLY A 37 -3.87 6.60 4.68
C GLY A 37 -4.52 7.96 4.44
N LYS A 38 -3.72 8.99 4.18
CA LYS A 38 -4.18 10.35 3.83
C LYS A 38 -4.43 10.55 2.33
N GLY A 39 -4.04 9.59 1.48
CA GLY A 39 -4.10 9.72 0.03
C GLY A 39 -2.96 10.57 -0.55
N ASP A 40 -1.87 10.74 0.20
CA ASP A 40 -0.66 11.42 -0.26
C ASP A 40 0.15 10.55 -1.24
N LYS A 41 1.00 11.20 -2.02
CA LYS A 41 1.98 10.51 -2.88
C LYS A 41 3.05 9.86 -2.01
N VAL A 42 3.33 8.59 -2.30
CA VAL A 42 4.44 7.84 -1.72
C VAL A 42 5.47 7.51 -2.80
N SER A 43 6.68 7.16 -2.38
CA SER A 43 7.76 6.82 -3.32
C SER A 43 7.39 5.61 -4.16
N LEU A 44 7.79 5.63 -5.44
CA LEU A 44 7.60 4.53 -6.38
C LEU A 44 8.18 3.21 -5.85
N ASP A 45 9.35 3.24 -5.21
CA ASP A 45 9.95 2.05 -4.55
C ASP A 45 8.97 1.34 -3.59
N VAL A 46 8.24 2.11 -2.78
CA VAL A 46 7.28 1.56 -1.83
C VAL A 46 6.07 0.98 -2.57
N LEU A 47 5.62 1.65 -3.62
CA LEU A 47 4.55 1.15 -4.48
C LEU A 47 4.96 -0.18 -5.14
N GLU A 48 6.16 -0.26 -5.73
CA GLU A 48 6.68 -1.48 -6.35
C GLU A 48 6.76 -2.64 -5.37
N ARG A 49 7.22 -2.40 -4.14
CA ARG A 49 7.26 -3.45 -3.10
C ARG A 49 5.87 -3.94 -2.72
N ILE A 50 4.91 -3.03 -2.55
CA ILE A 50 3.50 -3.38 -2.28
C ILE A 50 2.91 -4.14 -3.45
N CYS A 51 3.14 -3.68 -4.68
CA CYS A 51 2.71 -4.29 -5.93
C CYS A 51 3.23 -5.73 -6.03
N ALA A 52 4.53 -5.94 -5.80
CA ALA A 52 5.17 -7.25 -5.81
C ALA A 52 4.62 -8.19 -4.73
N TYR A 53 4.28 -7.67 -3.54
CA TYR A 53 3.76 -8.49 -2.45
C TYR A 53 2.29 -8.90 -2.62
N PHE A 54 1.48 -7.99 -3.14
CA PHE A 54 0.06 -8.28 -3.38
C PHE A 54 -0.22 -8.90 -4.75
N ASP A 55 0.82 -9.04 -5.59
CA ASP A 55 0.72 -9.37 -7.02
C ASP A 55 -0.29 -8.45 -7.73
N CYS A 56 -0.35 -7.19 -7.26
CA CYS A 56 -1.40 -6.25 -7.64
C CYS A 56 -0.77 -5.23 -8.56
N ASN A 57 -1.09 -5.27 -9.85
CA ASN A 57 -0.52 -4.40 -10.86
C ASN A 57 -0.91 -2.94 -10.56
N ILE A 58 -0.01 -2.17 -9.93
CA ILE A 58 -0.25 -0.74 -9.58
C ILE A 58 -0.46 0.12 -10.84
N GLY A 59 -0.18 -0.43 -12.03
CA GLY A 59 -0.52 0.16 -13.32
C GLY A 59 -1.97 -0.01 -13.77
N ASP A 60 -2.81 -0.82 -13.11
CA ASP A 60 -4.15 -1.10 -13.65
C ASP A 60 -5.09 0.12 -13.55
N LYS A 61 -4.95 0.97 -12.52
CA LYS A 61 -5.74 2.22 -12.39
C LYS A 61 -5.00 3.32 -11.62
N LEU A 62 -4.18 4.09 -12.33
CA LEU A 62 -3.70 5.40 -11.88
C LEU A 62 -4.56 6.52 -12.47
#